data_AF-A0A3N1T5C6-F1
#
_entry.id   AF-A0A3N1T5C6-F1
#
_cell.length_a   1.000
_cell.length_b   1.000
_cell.length_c   1.000
_cell.angle_alpha   90.00
_cell.angle_beta   90.00
_cell.angle_gamma   90.00
#
_symmetry.space_group_name_H-M   'P 1'
#
loop_
_entity.id
_entity.type
_entity.pdbx_description
1 polymer ?
#
loop_
_entity_poly.entity_id
_entity_poly.type
_entity_poly.pdbx_seq_one_letter_code
_entity_poly.pdbx_strand_id
1 'polypeptide(L)' 'MDSRVRSHSVAIELADELIELERAAWTEQQEGQLTVETSMRVHAAITAHAEATGQPRAQVEQALKKSVRYPDGPPPR' A
#
# COMPACT_ATOMS: atom_id res chain seq x y z
N MET A 1 10.00 34.00 -5.17
CA MET A 1 9.27 32.99 -4.38
C MET A 1 9.81 31.61 -4.76
N ASP A 2 10.89 31.20 -4.11
CA ASP A 2 11.58 29.94 -4.37
C ASP A 2 10.86 28.83 -3.57
N SER A 3 9.80 28.26 -4.15
CA SER A 3 9.10 27.12 -3.54
C SER A 3 9.78 25.83 -4.00
N ARG A 4 10.91 25.51 -3.36
CA ARG A 4 11.58 24.23 -3.53
C ARG A 4 10.79 23.20 -2.72
N VAL A 5 9.83 22.54 -3.37
CA VAL A 5 9.13 21.39 -2.81
C VAL A 5 10.19 20.32 -2.54
N ARG A 6 10.56 20.18 -1.26
CA ARG A 6 11.45 19.13 -0.78
C ARG A 6 10.68 17.80 -0.87
N SER A 7 10.82 17.10 -2.00
CA SER A 7 10.46 15.69 -2.06
C SER A 7 11.44 14.89 -1.20
N HIS A 8 11.15 14.77 0.09
CA HIS A 8 11.76 13.74 0.94
C HIS A 8 10.92 12.48 0.75
N SER A 9 11.48 11.48 0.06
CA SER A 9 10.96 10.11 0.15
C SER A 9 11.23 9.61 1.58
N VAL A 10 10.37 9.99 2.52
CA VAL A 10 10.30 9.36 3.83
C VAL A 10 9.76 7.96 3.61
N ALA A 11 10.44 6.94 4.12
CA ALA A 11 9.91 5.57 4.09
C ALA A 11 8.58 5.55 4.88
N ILE A 12 7.53 5.01 4.26
CA ILE A 12 6.24 4.84 4.90
C ILE A 12 6.32 3.60 5.78
N GLU A 13 6.20 3.77 7.09
CA GLU A 13 6.02 2.67 8.03
C GLU A 13 4.63 2.04 7.84
N LEU A 14 4.57 0.73 7.65
CA LEU A 14 3.34 -0.04 7.43
C LEU A 14 3.08 -0.95 8.62
N ALA A 15 1.82 -1.06 9.06
CA ALA A 15 1.46 -2.02 10.10
C ALA A 15 1.50 -3.46 9.56
N ASP A 16 1.94 -4.41 10.39
CA ASP A 16 2.02 -5.82 10.00
C ASP A 16 0.65 -6.37 9.56
N GLU A 17 -0.42 -5.98 10.25
CA GLU A 17 -1.79 -6.37 9.89
C GLU A 17 -2.21 -5.90 8.49
N LEU A 18 -1.72 -4.73 8.07
CA LEU A 18 -1.99 -4.18 6.74
C LEU A 18 -1.21 -4.96 5.67
N ILE A 19 0.03 -5.35 5.98
CA ILE A 19 0.86 -6.19 5.12
C ILE A 19 0.21 -7.56 4.93
N GLU A 20 -0.21 -8.23 6.01
CA GLU A 20 -0.84 -9.56 5.93
C GLU A 20 -2.17 -9.53 5.18
N LEU A 21 -2.97 -8.49 5.38
CA LEU A 21 -4.22 -8.32 4.64
C LEU A 21 -3.99 -8.16 3.13
N GLU A 22 -2.99 -7.36 2.74
CA GLU A 22 -2.60 -7.22 1.33
C GLU A 22 -1.98 -8.52 0.78
N ARG A 23 -1.18 -9.26 1.56
CA ARG A 23 -0.63 -10.55 1.12
C ARG A 23 -1.74 -11.54 0.79
N ALA A 24 -2.75 -11.65 1.65
CA ALA A 24 -3.91 -12.52 1.41
C ALA A 24 -4.66 -12.10 0.14
N ALA A 25 -4.99 -10.81 0.02
CA ALA A 25 -5.66 -10.27 -1.16
C ALA A 25 -4.83 -10.45 -2.44
N TRP A 26 -3.51 -10.34 -2.36
CA TRP A 26 -2.61 -10.55 -3.49
C TRP A 26 -2.58 -12.01 -3.92
N THR A 27 -2.52 -12.97 -2.99
CA THR A 27 -2.66 -14.39 -3.31
C THR A 27 -4.00 -14.67 -4.01
N GLU A 28 -5.11 -14.17 -3.46
CA GLU A 28 -6.43 -14.31 -4.09
C GLU A 28 -6.45 -13.70 -5.50
N GLN A 29 -5.82 -12.54 -5.70
CA GLN A 29 -5.72 -11.91 -7.02
C GLN A 29 -4.94 -12.77 -8.02
N GLN A 30 -3.82 -13.35 -7.60
CA GLN A 30 -2.99 -14.22 -8.43
C GLN A 30 -3.71 -15.52 -8.81
N GLU A 31 -4.60 -16.01 -7.95
CA GLU A 31 -5.44 -17.19 -8.19
C GLU A 31 -6.74 -16.88 -8.94
N GLY A 32 -7.00 -15.59 -9.24
CA GLY A 32 -8.26 -15.16 -9.85
C GLY A 32 -9.49 -15.34 -8.95
N GLN A 33 -9.29 -15.42 -7.62
CA GLN A 33 -10.32 -15.60 -6.60
C GLN A 33 -10.63 -14.32 -5.81
N LEU A 34 -9.96 -13.20 -6.10
CA LEU A 34 -10.15 -11.95 -5.37
C LEU A 34 -11.62 -11.51 -5.38
N THR A 35 -12.19 -11.35 -4.19
CA THR A 35 -13.56 -10.87 -4.02
C THR A 35 -13.62 -9.35 -3.83
N VAL A 36 -14.77 -8.76 -4.11
CA VAL A 36 -15.04 -7.34 -3.81
C VAL A 36 -14.91 -7.08 -2.31
N GLU A 37 -15.38 -8.01 -1.47
CA GLU A 37 -15.27 -7.90 -0.02
C GLU A 37 -13.82 -7.83 0.45
N THR A 38 -12.96 -8.75 -0.01
CA THR A 38 -11.52 -8.72 0.31
C THR A 38 -10.89 -7.40 -0.16
N SER A 39 -11.18 -6.96 -1.39
CA SER A 39 -10.67 -5.69 -1.90
C SER A 39 -11.14 -4.49 -1.08
N MET A 40 -12.38 -4.49 -0.59
CA MET A 40 -12.92 -3.42 0.25
C MET A 40 -12.26 -3.41 1.63
N ARG A 41 -11.97 -4.58 2.21
CA ARG A 41 -11.24 -4.68 3.48
C ARG A 41 -9.84 -4.08 3.37
N VAL A 42 -9.09 -4.40 2.32
CA VAL A 42 -7.78 -3.79 2.05
C VAL A 42 -7.92 -2.27 1.93
N HIS A 43 -8.87 -1.79 1.12
CA HIS A 43 -9.08 -0.36 0.92
C HIS A 43 -9.40 0.38 2.23
N ALA A 44 -10.28 -0.18 3.06
CA ALA A 44 -10.62 0.39 4.36
C ALA A 44 -9.41 0.43 5.30
N ALA A 45 -8.61 -0.64 5.34
CA ALA A 45 -7.41 -0.70 6.18
C ALA A 45 -6.34 0.32 5.74
N ILE A 46 -6.13 0.51 4.42
CA ILE A 46 -5.23 1.56 3.90
C ILE A 46 -5.70 2.94 4.36
N THR A 47 -7.00 3.23 4.25
CA THR A 47 -7.57 4.52 4.70
C THR A 47 -7.37 4.72 6.20
N ALA A 48 -7.69 3.72 7.02
CA ALA A 48 -7.50 3.80 8.46
C ALA A 48 -6.03 4.02 8.86
N HIS A 49 -5.10 3.32 8.21
CA HIS A 49 -3.66 3.51 8.44
C HIS A 49 -3.20 4.92 8.07
N ALA A 50 -3.63 5.41 6.91
CA ALA A 50 -3.30 6.75 6.44
C ALA A 50 -3.82 7.85 7.38
N GLU A 51 -5.04 7.70 7.89
CA GLU A 51 -5.63 8.62 8.88
C GLU A 51 -4.87 8.57 10.21
N ALA A 52 -4.54 7.37 10.69
CA ALA A 52 -3.83 7.18 11.96
C ALA A 52 -2.40 7.75 11.95
N THR A 53 -1.71 7.69 10.80
CA THR A 53 -0.32 8.17 10.67
C THR A 53 -0.21 9.59 10.10
N GLY A 54 -1.34 10.17 9.66
CA GLY A 54 -1.35 11.47 8.96
C GLY A 54 -0.66 11.44 7.59
N GLN A 55 -0.49 10.26 7.00
CA GLN A 55 0.15 10.10 5.69
C GLN A 55 -0.87 10.15 4.56
N PRO A 56 -0.49 10.57 3.34
CA PRO A 56 -1.39 10.49 2.20
C PRO A 56 -1.75 9.04 1.85
N ARG A 57 -3.05 8.71 1.73
CA ARG A 57 -3.56 7.37 1.37
C ARG A 57 -2.84 6.76 0.16
N ALA A 58 -2.57 7.58 -0.87
CA ALA A 58 -1.89 7.14 -2.08
C ALA A 58 -0.42 6.70 -1.85
N GLN A 59 0.28 7.33 -0.91
CA GLN A 59 1.65 6.93 -0.55
C GLN A 59 1.66 5.64 0.26
N VAL A 60 0.71 5.48 1.18
CA VAL A 60 0.50 4.22 1.92
C VAL A 60 0.19 3.08 0.97
N GLU A 61 -0.77 3.27 0.04
CA GLU A 61 -1.13 2.27 -0.96
C GLU A 61 0.07 1.89 -1.85
N GLN A 62 0.85 2.87 -2.30
CA GLN A 62 2.03 2.61 -3.12
C GLN A 62 3.10 1.83 -2.34
N ALA A 63 3.39 2.23 -1.11
CA ALA A 63 4.37 1.55 -0.26
C ALA A 63 3.95 0.11 0.03
N LEU A 64 2.68 -0.10 0.37
CA LEU A 64 2.09 -1.42 0.63
C LEU A 64 2.22 -2.34 -0.60
N LYS A 65 1.76 -1.87 -1.76
CA LYS A 65 1.85 -2.63 -3.02
C LYS A 65 3.28 -2.94 -3.40
N LYS A 66 4.20 -1.99 -3.20
CA LYS A 66 5.64 -2.22 -3.44
C LYS A 66 6.18 -3.32 -2.53
N SER A 67 5.87 -3.26 -1.24
CA SER A 67 6.33 -4.25 -0.26
C SER A 67 5.80 -5.66 -0.55
N VAL A 68 4.52 -5.79 -0.92
CA VAL A 68 3.88 -7.10 -1.07
C VAL A 68 3.99 -7.67 -2.49
N ARG A 69 3.72 -6.86 -3.51
CA ARG A 69 3.60 -7.34 -4.90
C ARG A 69 4.93 -7.31 -5.66
N TYR A 70 5.89 -6.54 -5.16
CA TYR A 70 7.17 -6.29 -5.81
C TYR A 70 8.36 -6.33 -4.82
N PRO A 71 8.53 -7.42 -4.05
CA PRO A 71 9.59 -7.51 -3.04
C PRO A 71 11.00 -7.37 -3.65
N ASP A 72 11.19 -7.81 -4.90
CA ASP A 72 12.44 -7.70 -5.65
C ASP A 72 12.56 -6.41 -6.48
N GLY A 73 11.59 -5.49 -6.35
CA GLY A 73 11.48 -4.27 -7.13
C GLY A 73 10.45 -4.36 -8.28
N PRO A 74 10.07 -3.21 -8.86
CA PRO A 74 9.10 -3.18 -9.96
C PRO A 74 9.66 -3.90 -11.20
N PRO A 75 8.80 -4.49 -12.04
CA PRO A 75 9.24 -5.09 -13.29
C PRO A 75 9.94 -4.04 -14.17
N PRO A 76 10.90 -4.45 -15.01
CA PRO A 76 11.50 -3.56 -16.00
C PRO A 76 10.40 -3.00 -16.90
N ARG A 77 10.53 -1.72 -17.27
CA ARG A 77 9.61 -1.05 -18.19
C ARG A 77 9.93 -1.37 -19.65
#